data_AF-A0A372RFC2-F1
#
_entry.id   AF-A0A372RFC2-F1
#
_cell.length_a   1.000
_cell.length_b   1.000
_cell.length_c   1.000
_cell.angle_alpha   90.00
_cell.angle_beta   90.00
_cell.angle_gamma   90.00
#
_symmetry.space_group_name_H-M   'P 1'
#
loop_
_entity.id
_entity.type
_entity.pdbx_description
1 polymer ?
#
loop_
_entity_poly.entity_id
_entity_poly.type
_entity_poly.pdbx_seq_one_letter_code
_entity_poly.pdbx_strand_id
1 'polypeptide(L)'
;METQIQNSIRYSIVSTTIEISKDIEIGKLIGRKGRNLKPIAEKTGTHIHVSDNTNPAQIEIKIIKGRVGNSSPGKRIDEAKFQIDKLLKDIETRNQRKDIEKEEKNVRILDNGNHQQATPKNHKDNDLKEERKRFKRKTPHMTKKRQVKYFKNI
;
A
#
# COMPACT_ATOMS: atom_id res chain seq x y z
N MET A 1 -25.08 22.78 32.44
CA MET A 1 -25.10 21.32 32.17
C MET A 1 -25.38 21.01 30.70
N GLU A 2 -26.25 21.75 30.03
CA GLU A 2 -26.60 21.55 28.60
C GLU A 2 -25.40 21.61 27.65
N THR A 3 -24.47 22.54 27.86
CA THR A 3 -23.27 22.71 27.02
C THR A 3 -22.31 21.51 27.08
N GLN A 4 -22.21 20.83 28.24
CA GLN A 4 -21.39 19.64 28.38
C GLN A 4 -22.00 18.44 27.63
N ILE A 5 -23.32 18.28 27.71
CA ILE A 5 -24.06 17.22 27.01
C ILE A 5 -23.97 17.42 25.48
N GLN A 6 -24.17 18.65 25.00
CA GLN A 6 -24.06 18.97 23.58
C GLN A 6 -22.64 18.73 23.02
N ASN A 7 -21.60 19.07 23.78
CA ASN A 7 -20.22 18.80 23.40
C ASN A 7 -19.94 17.29 23.34
N SER A 8 -20.42 16.51 24.31
CA SER A 8 -20.27 15.04 24.32
C SER A 8 -20.90 14.39 23.08
N ILE A 9 -22.10 14.82 22.68
CA ILE A 9 -22.79 14.32 21.49
C ILE A 9 -22.01 14.69 20.22
N ARG A 10 -21.56 15.94 20.12
CA ARG A 10 -20.81 16.45 18.95
C ARG A 10 -19.49 15.70 18.76
N TYR A 11 -18.78 15.39 19.83
CA TYR A 11 -17.49 14.68 19.76
C TYR A 11 -17.61 13.16 19.92
N SER A 12 -18.84 12.62 19.90
CA SER A 12 -19.03 11.16 19.93
C SER A 12 -18.34 10.49 18.74
N ILE A 13 -17.69 9.37 19.03
CA ILE A 13 -16.97 8.55 18.05
C ILE A 13 -17.93 7.49 17.53
N VAL A 14 -18.01 7.38 16.21
CA VAL A 14 -18.63 6.23 15.55
C VAL A 14 -17.49 5.34 15.08
N SER A 15 -17.57 4.06 15.43
CA SER A 15 -16.60 3.06 14.99
C SER A 15 -17.30 1.87 14.34
N THR A 16 -16.58 1.17 13.49
CA THR A 16 -16.99 -0.10 12.90
C THR A 16 -15.76 -0.98 12.74
N THR A 17 -15.93 -2.28 12.98
CA THR A 17 -14.88 -3.27 12.83
C THR A 17 -15.16 -4.19 11.64
N ILE A 18 -14.09 -4.62 10.98
CA ILE A 18 -14.12 -5.59 9.88
C ILE A 18 -13.14 -6.70 10.25
N GLU A 19 -13.58 -7.95 10.16
CA GLU A 19 -12.72 -9.11 10.40
C GLU A 19 -11.92 -9.44 9.14
N ILE A 20 -10.63 -9.73 9.32
CA ILE A 20 -9.72 -10.13 8.26
C ILE A 20 -9.60 -11.66 8.30
N SER A 21 -9.81 -12.32 7.15
CA SER A 21 -9.57 -13.76 7.04
C SER A 21 -8.11 -14.12 7.35
N LYS A 22 -7.89 -15.28 7.98
CA LYS A 22 -6.56 -15.77 8.36
C LYS A 22 -5.63 -15.98 7.16
N ASP A 23 -6.18 -16.20 5.97
CA ASP A 23 -5.44 -16.44 4.73
C ASP A 23 -4.86 -15.15 4.11
N ILE A 24 -5.25 -13.99 4.65
CA ILE A 24 -4.81 -12.68 4.15
C ILE A 24 -3.66 -12.16 5.02
N GLU A 25 -2.49 -12.01 4.41
CA GLU A 25 -1.36 -11.36 5.06
C GLU A 25 -1.66 -9.87 5.30
N ILE A 26 -1.66 -9.47 6.57
CA ILE A 26 -1.90 -8.09 7.02
C ILE A 26 -0.95 -7.09 6.33
N GLY A 27 0.31 -7.47 6.13
CA GLY A 27 1.29 -6.64 5.43
C GLY A 27 0.89 -6.31 3.98
N LYS A 28 0.24 -7.23 3.27
CA LYS A 28 -0.28 -7.01 1.91
C LYS A 28 -1.50 -6.08 1.92
N LEU A 29 -2.35 -6.21 2.93
CA LEU A 29 -3.50 -5.33 3.15
C LEU A 29 -3.05 -3.88 3.39
N ILE A 30 -2.14 -3.65 4.35
CA ILE A 30 -1.61 -2.30 4.67
C ILE A 30 -0.84 -1.73 3.48
N GLY A 31 -0.03 -2.57 2.83
CA GLY A 31 0.86 -2.19 1.75
C GLY A 31 2.11 -1.45 2.25
N ARG A 32 3.12 -1.32 1.37
CA ARG A 32 4.38 -0.64 1.70
C ARG A 32 4.13 0.79 2.18
N LYS A 33 4.56 1.10 3.41
CA LYS A 33 4.35 2.41 4.06
C LYS A 33 2.86 2.83 4.15
N GLY A 34 1.94 1.86 4.24
CA GLY A 34 0.51 2.15 4.32
C GLY A 34 -0.13 2.60 3.00
N ARG A 35 0.53 2.38 1.86
CA ARG A 35 0.09 2.89 0.54
C ARG A 35 -1.34 2.46 0.16
N ASN A 36 -1.86 1.37 0.72
CA ASN A 36 -3.21 0.91 0.39
C ASN A 36 -4.26 1.53 1.32
N LEU A 37 -4.04 1.51 2.65
CA LEU A 37 -5.04 2.00 3.62
C LEU A 37 -5.00 3.52 3.82
N LYS A 38 -3.83 4.15 3.70
CA LYS A 38 -3.67 5.61 3.84
C LYS A 38 -4.55 6.43 2.88
N PRO A 39 -4.59 6.15 1.56
CA PRO A 39 -5.46 6.91 0.65
C PRO A 39 -6.95 6.70 0.95
N ILE A 40 -7.35 5.51 1.43
CA ILE A 40 -8.75 5.25 1.83
C ILE A 40 -9.11 6.10 3.04
N ALA A 41 -8.25 6.14 4.06
CA ALA A 41 -8.41 6.97 5.24
C ALA A 41 -8.49 8.47 4.89
N GLU A 42 -7.60 8.95 4.01
CA GLU A 42 -7.57 10.34 3.57
C GLU A 42 -8.81 10.72 2.76
N LYS A 43 -9.21 9.90 1.78
CA LYS A 43 -10.36 10.15 0.91
C LYS A 43 -11.66 10.19 1.70
N THR A 44 -11.84 9.25 2.64
CA THR A 44 -13.05 9.15 3.47
C THR A 44 -12.96 10.03 4.73
N GLY A 45 -11.78 10.58 5.03
CA GLY A 45 -11.43 11.30 6.26
C GLY A 45 -11.68 10.49 7.54
N THR A 46 -11.63 9.17 7.44
CA THR A 46 -11.77 8.23 8.56
C THR A 46 -10.39 7.92 9.15
N HIS A 47 -10.38 7.41 10.37
CA HIS A 47 -9.20 6.84 11.00
C HIS A 47 -9.28 5.33 10.92
N ILE A 48 -8.38 4.74 10.13
CA ILE A 48 -8.31 3.30 9.94
C ILE A 48 -7.14 2.75 10.77
N HIS A 49 -7.43 1.82 11.67
CA HIS A 49 -6.46 1.10 12.47
C HIS A 49 -6.55 -0.40 12.16
N VAL A 50 -5.42 -1.09 12.19
CA VAL A 50 -5.37 -2.54 11.99
C VAL A 50 -4.81 -3.15 13.27
N SER A 51 -5.61 -4.03 13.88
CA SER A 51 -5.27 -4.77 15.08
C SER A 51 -4.93 -6.20 14.69
N ASP A 52 -3.66 -6.55 14.82
CA ASP A 52 -3.13 -7.91 14.62
C ASP A 52 -3.12 -8.75 15.91
N ASN A 53 -3.34 -8.12 17.06
CA ASN A 53 -3.41 -8.79 18.36
C ASN A 53 -4.69 -9.63 18.57
N THR A 54 -5.69 -9.52 17.68
CA THR A 54 -6.92 -10.31 17.73
C THR A 54 -6.84 -11.47 16.74
N ASN A 55 -7.50 -12.58 17.05
CA ASN A 55 -7.57 -13.73 16.15
C ASN A 55 -9.06 -14.10 15.91
N PRO A 56 -9.64 -13.74 14.74
CA PRO A 56 -8.99 -13.16 13.56
C PRO A 56 -8.55 -11.69 13.73
N ALA A 57 -7.60 -11.26 12.90
CA ALA A 57 -7.14 -9.86 12.89
C ALA A 57 -8.29 -8.93 12.46
N GLN A 58 -8.30 -7.70 12.95
CA GLN A 58 -9.42 -6.78 12.74
C GLN A 58 -8.95 -5.43 12.21
N ILE A 59 -9.81 -4.81 11.38
CA ILE A 59 -9.65 -3.42 10.95
C ILE A 59 -10.71 -2.60 11.64
N GLU A 60 -10.29 -1.57 12.36
CA GLU A 60 -11.18 -0.64 13.04
C GLU A 60 -11.21 0.68 12.27
N ILE A 61 -12.40 1.10 11.84
CA ILE A 61 -12.65 2.38 11.20
C ILE A 61 -13.32 3.30 12.22
N LYS A 62 -12.73 4.46 12.50
CA LYS A 62 -13.24 5.47 13.43
C LYS A 62 -13.50 6.79 12.73
N ILE A 63 -14.54 7.47 13.17
CA ILE A 63 -14.85 8.84 12.76
C ILE A 63 -15.46 9.61 13.94
N ILE A 64 -15.10 10.89 14.06
CA ILE A 64 -15.70 11.80 15.04
C ILE A 64 -16.93 12.44 14.39
N LYS A 65 -18.12 12.37 15.01
CA LYS A 65 -19.37 12.86 14.40
C LYS A 65 -19.31 14.35 14.03
N GLY A 66 -18.72 15.17 14.89
CA GLY A 66 -18.58 16.61 14.70
C GLY A 66 -17.52 17.02 13.68
N ARG A 67 -16.82 16.07 13.04
CA ARG A 67 -15.81 16.37 12.04
C ARG A 67 -16.50 16.77 10.73
N VAL A 68 -16.32 18.03 10.34
CA VAL A 68 -16.83 18.56 9.07
C VAL A 68 -16.27 17.74 7.90
N GLY A 69 -17.14 17.35 6.98
CA GLY A 69 -16.79 16.62 5.77
C GLY A 69 -17.92 16.71 4.73
N ASN A 70 -17.63 16.28 3.51
CA ASN A 70 -18.54 16.41 2.37
C ASN A 70 -19.80 15.51 2.47
N SER A 71 -19.84 14.61 3.45
CA SER A 71 -20.90 13.62 3.64
C SER A 71 -21.07 13.27 5.13
N SER A 72 -22.22 12.67 5.46
CA SER A 72 -22.52 12.27 6.84
C SER A 72 -21.52 11.21 7.33
N PRO A 73 -21.26 11.12 8.66
CA PRO A 73 -20.32 10.15 9.22
C PRO A 73 -20.61 8.71 8.79
N GLY A 74 -21.89 8.31 8.74
CA GLY A 74 -22.31 6.98 8.28
C GLY A 74 -21.87 6.71 6.85
N LYS A 75 -22.21 7.59 5.90
CA LYS A 75 -21.81 7.45 4.48
C LYS A 75 -20.30 7.30 4.29
N ARG A 76 -19.52 7.97 5.13
CA ARG A 76 -18.05 7.92 5.08
C ARG A 76 -17.51 6.60 5.60
N ILE A 77 -18.11 6.05 6.65
CA ILE A 77 -17.78 4.70 7.14
C ILE A 77 -18.15 3.67 6.07
N ASP A 78 -19.34 3.76 5.50
CA ASP A 78 -19.80 2.83 4.46
C ASP A 78 -18.89 2.85 3.23
N GLU A 79 -18.48 4.05 2.78
CA GLU A 79 -17.52 4.19 1.68
C GLU A 79 -16.15 3.60 2.05
N ALA A 80 -15.66 3.82 3.27
CA ALA A 80 -14.39 3.25 3.73
C ALA A 80 -14.46 1.72 3.79
N LYS A 81 -15.54 1.18 4.34
CA LYS A 81 -15.82 -0.26 4.41
C LYS A 81 -15.84 -0.88 3.02
N PHE A 82 -16.59 -0.30 2.08
CA PHE A 82 -16.66 -0.77 0.70
C PHE A 82 -15.29 -0.79 0.02
N GLN A 83 -14.45 0.24 0.20
CA GLN A 83 -13.10 0.28 -0.37
C GLN A 83 -12.17 -0.78 0.23
N ILE A 84 -12.30 -1.05 1.54
CA ILE A 84 -11.53 -2.10 2.22
C ILE A 84 -11.97 -3.49 1.78
N ASP A 85 -13.27 -3.74 1.70
CA ASP A 85 -13.83 -5.02 1.23
C ASP A 85 -13.36 -5.33 -0.20
N LYS A 86 -13.38 -4.32 -1.07
CA LYS A 86 -12.83 -4.43 -2.43
C LYS A 86 -11.34 -4.80 -2.41
N LEU A 87 -10.55 -4.16 -1.55
CA LEU A 87 -9.12 -4.43 -1.42
C LEU A 87 -8.85 -5.86 -0.91
N LEU A 88 -9.62 -6.32 0.08
CA LEU A 88 -9.54 -7.68 0.59
C LEU A 88 -9.83 -8.69 -0.53
N LYS A 89 -10.87 -8.45 -1.34
CA LYS A 89 -11.21 -9.30 -2.46
C LYS A 89 -10.13 -9.34 -3.54
N ASP A 90 -9.52 -8.19 -3.84
CA ASP A 90 -8.41 -8.09 -4.78
C ASP A 90 -7.17 -8.85 -4.30
N ILE A 91 -6.94 -8.94 -2.99
CA ILE A 91 -5.81 -9.71 -2.43
C ILE A 91 -6.11 -11.21 -2.51
N GLU A 92 -7.32 -11.62 -2.13
CA GLU A 92 -7.76 -13.01 -2.17
C GLU A 92 -7.66 -13.60 -3.59
N THR A 93 -8.21 -12.89 -4.59
CA THR A 93 -8.18 -13.32 -6.00
C THR A 93 -6.75 -13.42 -6.56
N ARG A 94 -5.82 -12.56 -6.12
CA ARG A 94 -4.40 -12.63 -6.52
C ARG A 94 -3.67 -13.80 -5.89
N ASN A 95 -4.08 -14.28 -4.71
CA ASN A 95 -3.49 -15.46 -4.12
C ASN A 95 -3.92 -16.71 -4.90
N GLN A 96 -5.21 -16.86 -5.21
CA GLN A 96 -5.75 -17.99 -5.98
C GLN A 96 -5.10 -18.15 -7.37
N ARG A 97 -4.86 -17.06 -8.09
CA ARG A 97 -4.21 -17.12 -9.42
C ARG A 97 -2.76 -17.60 -9.37
N LYS A 98 -2.04 -17.34 -8.27
CA LYS A 98 -0.65 -17.79 -8.11
C LYS A 98 -0.54 -19.29 -7.87
N ASP A 99 -1.57 -19.91 -7.32
CA ASP A 99 -1.59 -21.35 -7.09
C ASP A 99 -1.76 -22.10 -8.41
N ILE A 100 -2.60 -21.57 -9.33
CA ILE A 100 -2.78 -22.09 -10.69
C ILE A 100 -1.49 -21.92 -11.53
N GLU A 101 -0.84 -20.75 -11.49
CA GLU A 101 0.40 -20.52 -12.26
C GLU A 101 1.62 -21.30 -11.72
N LYS A 102 1.64 -21.68 -10.44
CA LYS A 102 2.69 -22.54 -9.88
C LYS A 102 2.51 -24.00 -10.34
N GLU A 103 1.27 -24.48 -10.45
CA GLU A 103 0.98 -25.79 -11.03
C GLU A 103 1.41 -25.87 -12.50
N GLU A 104 1.06 -24.89 -13.34
CA GLU A 104 1.44 -24.88 -14.76
C GLU A 104 2.96 -24.84 -14.99
N LYS A 105 3.71 -24.14 -14.12
CA LYS A 105 5.18 -24.11 -14.19
C LYS A 105 5.82 -25.41 -13.73
N ASN A 106 5.23 -26.12 -12.78
CA ASN A 106 5.70 -27.45 -12.37
C ASN A 106 5.42 -28.51 -13.45
N VAL A 107 4.33 -28.40 -14.21
CA VAL A 107 4.05 -29.29 -15.35
C VAL A 107 5.07 -29.10 -16.49
N ARG A 108 5.49 -27.86 -16.78
CA ARG A 108 6.46 -27.58 -17.86
C ARG A 108 7.90 -28.03 -17.59
N ILE A 109 8.25 -28.40 -16.36
CA ILE A 109 9.62 -28.79 -16.00
C ILE A 109 9.81 -30.32 -16.09
N LEU A 110 8.74 -31.10 -16.32
CA LEU A 110 8.81 -32.56 -16.35
C LEU A 110 9.07 -33.18 -17.75
N ASP A 111 9.31 -32.38 -18.78
CA ASP A 111 9.79 -32.88 -20.07
C ASP A 111 11.30 -32.70 -20.19
N ASN A 112 12.01 -33.76 -19.82
CA ASN A 112 13.44 -33.88 -19.94
C ASN A 112 13.81 -34.15 -21.41
N GLY A 113 14.43 -33.18 -22.08
CA GLY A 113 14.96 -33.35 -23.43
C GLY A 113 16.05 -32.32 -23.76
N ASN A 114 17.32 -32.74 -23.65
CA ASN A 114 18.53 -32.03 -24.06
C ASN A 114 18.37 -31.19 -25.35
N HIS A 115 18.72 -29.90 -25.36
CA HIS A 115 19.69 -29.33 -26.32
C HIS A 115 20.05 -27.85 -26.05
N GLN A 116 21.35 -27.61 -25.88
CA GLN A 116 22.14 -26.41 -26.21
C GLN A 116 21.70 -25.02 -25.71
N GLN A 117 22.61 -24.39 -24.97
CA GLN A 117 22.62 -22.96 -24.71
C GLN A 117 22.58 -22.17 -26.02
N ALA A 118 21.55 -21.34 -26.19
CA ALA A 118 21.52 -20.32 -27.23
C ALA A 118 21.74 -18.94 -26.59
N THR A 119 22.89 -18.35 -26.88
CA THR A 119 23.19 -16.93 -26.62
C THR A 119 22.13 -16.03 -27.27
N PRO A 120 21.65 -14.94 -26.63
CA PRO A 120 20.74 -14.01 -27.27
C PRO A 120 21.52 -13.14 -28.26
N LYS A 121 21.41 -13.45 -29.56
CA LYS A 121 21.84 -12.56 -30.64
C LYS A 121 20.86 -11.38 -30.74
N ASN A 122 21.42 -10.17 -30.65
CA ASN A 122 20.72 -8.92 -30.83
C ASN A 122 20.25 -8.69 -32.29
N HIS A 123 19.26 -7.79 -32.39
CA HIS A 123 19.02 -6.81 -33.46
C HIS A 123 17.92 -7.12 -34.49
N LYS A 124 16.84 -6.34 -34.44
CA LYS A 124 16.60 -5.29 -35.43
C LYS A 124 15.59 -4.25 -34.92
N ASP A 125 16.03 -3.01 -34.99
CA ASP A 125 15.29 -1.80 -34.68
C ASP A 125 14.09 -1.64 -35.61
N ASN A 126 12.97 -1.19 -35.07
CA ASN A 126 12.07 -0.31 -35.80
C ASN A 126 11.60 0.81 -34.88
N ASP A 127 12.00 1.99 -35.30
CA ASP A 127 11.98 3.28 -34.65
C ASP A 127 10.58 3.88 -34.68
N LEU A 128 9.98 4.16 -33.51
CA LEU A 128 8.97 5.21 -33.35
C LEU A 128 9.21 5.89 -32.00
N LYS A 129 9.83 7.08 -32.10
CA LYS A 129 10.08 8.06 -31.05
C LYS A 129 8.80 8.43 -30.29
N GLU A 130 8.82 8.29 -28.96
CA GLU A 130 8.44 9.41 -28.10
C GLU A 130 9.14 9.33 -26.73
N GLU A 131 9.81 10.44 -26.41
CA GLU A 131 10.92 10.57 -25.48
C GLU A 131 10.43 10.78 -24.04
N ARG A 132 10.38 9.72 -23.23
CA ARG A 132 10.26 9.88 -21.77
C ARG A 132 11.57 10.43 -21.20
N LYS A 133 11.65 11.76 -21.06
CA LYS A 133 12.72 12.48 -20.34
C LYS A 133 12.89 11.94 -18.91
N ARG A 134 13.78 10.95 -18.73
CA ARG A 134 14.32 10.58 -17.43
C ARG A 134 15.36 11.62 -17.03
N PHE A 135 15.00 12.51 -16.11
CA PHE A 135 15.96 13.36 -15.40
C PHE A 135 16.94 12.49 -14.61
N LYS A 136 18.05 12.09 -15.25
CA LYS A 136 19.20 11.52 -14.54
C LYS A 136 20.04 12.66 -14.02
N ARG A 137 19.94 12.97 -12.73
CA ARG A 137 20.94 13.77 -12.03
C ARG A 137 22.27 13.01 -12.06
N LYS A 138 23.18 13.43 -12.94
CA LYS A 138 24.60 13.05 -12.91
C LYS A 138 25.27 13.88 -11.83
N THR A 139 25.83 13.24 -10.80
CA THR A 139 26.81 13.86 -9.90
C THR A 139 28.21 13.64 -10.48
N PRO A 140 28.94 14.68 -10.90
CA PRO A 140 30.30 14.52 -11.37
C PRO A 140 31.25 14.29 -10.19
N HIS A 141 32.08 13.27 -10.34
CA HIS A 141 33.19 12.94 -9.45
C HIS A 141 34.25 14.06 -9.56
N MET A 142 34.46 14.83 -8.47
CA MET A 142 35.59 15.73 -8.31
C MET A 142 36.53 15.19 -7.25
N THR A 143 37.76 14.95 -7.65
CA THR A 143 38.86 14.43 -6.84
C THR A 143 39.69 15.58 -6.26
N LYS A 144 40.16 15.41 -5.01
CA LYS A 144 41.23 16.17 -4.30
C LYS A 144 40.76 17.55 -3.75
N LYS A 145 41.07 18.02 -2.54
CA LYS A 145 42.19 17.78 -1.61
C LYS A 145 41.76 18.21 -0.18
N ARG A 146 42.32 17.51 0.82
CA ARG A 146 42.30 17.79 2.26
C ARG A 146 42.90 19.16 2.59
N GLN A 147 42.22 20.00 3.35
CA GLN A 147 42.84 20.99 4.23
C GLN A 147 42.06 21.07 5.55
N VAL A 148 42.75 20.72 6.63
CA VAL A 148 42.31 20.86 8.02
C VAL A 148 42.76 22.25 8.47
N LYS A 149 41.87 23.06 9.03
CA LYS A 149 42.26 24.18 9.89
C LYS A 149 41.37 24.20 11.14
N TYR A 150 42.03 23.96 12.26
CA TYR A 150 41.53 24.03 13.62
C TYR A 150 41.05 25.45 13.91
N PHE A 151 39.83 25.59 14.45
CA PHE A 151 39.45 26.80 15.18
C PHE A 151 39.94 26.63 16.61
N LYS A 152 40.86 27.51 17.01
CA LYS A 152 41.33 27.70 18.37
C LYS A 152 40.51 28.83 18.98
N ASN A 153 39.97 28.57 20.16
CA ASN A 153 39.18 29.47 21.01
C ASN A 153 39.88 30.80 21.27
N ILE A 154 39.09 31.88 21.34
CA ILE A 154 39.19 32.96 22.34
C ILE A 154 37.75 33.33 22.72
#